data_AF-A0A3N4YPY9-F1
#
_entry.id   AF-A0A3N4YPY9-F1
#
_cell.length_a   1.000
_cell.length_b   1.000
_cell.length_c   1.000
_cell.angle_alpha   90.00
_cell.angle_beta   90.00
_cell.angle_gamma   90.00
#
_symmetry.space_group_name_H-M   'P 1'
#
loop_
_entity.id
_entity.type
_entity.pdbx_description
1 polymer ?
#
loop_
_entity_poly.entity_id
_entity_poly.type
_entity_poly.pdbx_seq_one_letter_code
_entity_poly.pdbx_strand_id
1 'polypeptide(L)'
;MRASFSAPLWQWEARTEAWWFVSVPADVSDELADLPLPPRGFGSIRVKVTVGSTTWRTSVFPSDRESGYVLPMKKSVRTRESLTPDEPVAVTLETLDH
;
A
#
# COMPACT_ATOMS: atom_id res chain seq x y z
N MET A 1 -11.45 8.05 4.99
CA MET A 1 -10.68 8.81 3.98
C MET A 1 -10.47 7.94 2.74
N ARG A 2 -10.45 8.53 1.53
CA ARG A 2 -10.15 7.81 0.28
C ARG A 2 -9.18 8.63 -0.57
N ALA A 3 -8.07 8.02 -0.98
CA ALA A 3 -7.06 8.62 -1.83
C ALA A 3 -6.76 7.71 -3.03
N SER A 4 -6.43 8.30 -4.18
CA SER A 4 -6.01 7.57 -5.38
C SER A 4 -4.69 8.12 -5.88
N PHE A 5 -3.73 7.24 -6.08
CA PHE A 5 -2.39 7.59 -6.51
C PHE A 5 -1.83 6.53 -7.45
N SER A 6 -0.77 6.89 -8.17
CA SER A 6 -0.03 5.95 -9.01
C SER A 6 1.40 5.87 -8.49
N ALA A 7 1.88 4.66 -8.23
CA ALA A 7 3.21 4.46 -7.67
C ALA A 7 3.87 3.20 -8.25
N PRO A 8 5.21 3.21 -8.39
CA PRO A 8 5.93 2.07 -8.94
C PRO A 8 5.83 0.86 -8.00
N LEU A 9 5.68 -0.30 -8.60
CA LEU A 9 5.63 -1.57 -7.91
C LEU A 9 7.06 -2.14 -7.81
N TRP A 10 7.56 -2.34 -6.60
CA TRP A 10 8.91 -2.84 -6.38
C TRP A 10 8.90 -4.14 -5.60
N GLN A 11 9.94 -4.95 -5.80
CA GLN A 11 10.12 -6.21 -5.09
C GLN A 11 11.03 -5.99 -3.89
N TRP A 12 10.63 -6.48 -2.72
CA TRP A 12 11.51 -6.49 -1.57
C TRP A 12 12.46 -7.69 -1.65
N GLU A 13 13.75 -7.43 -1.85
CA GLU A 13 14.78 -8.45 -2.06
C GLU A 13 15.33 -9.09 -0.77
N ALA A 14 14.79 -8.74 0.41
CA ALA A 14 15.40 -9.13 1.68
C ALA A 14 15.16 -10.59 2.11
N ARG A 15 14.26 -11.35 1.48
CA ARG A 15 14.03 -12.79 1.78
C ARG A 15 13.71 -13.60 0.53
N THR A 16 13.87 -14.91 0.64
CA THR A 16 13.54 -15.95 -0.35
C THR A 16 12.10 -15.91 -0.88
N GLU A 17 11.20 -15.18 -0.20
CA GLU A 17 9.83 -14.94 -0.64
C GLU A 17 9.74 -13.63 -1.42
N ALA A 18 9.29 -13.70 -2.68
CA ALA A 18 9.05 -12.55 -3.52
C ALA A 18 7.85 -11.73 -3.01
N TRP A 19 8.09 -10.87 -2.01
CA TRP A 19 7.12 -9.88 -1.57
C TRP A 19 7.25 -8.62 -2.41
N TRP A 20 6.11 -8.09 -2.81
CA TRP A 20 6.02 -6.91 -3.66
C TRP A 20 5.33 -5.82 -2.88
N PHE A 21 5.81 -4.60 -3.03
CA PHE A 21 5.32 -3.45 -2.31
C PHE A 21 5.13 -2.27 -3.26
N VAL A 22 4.23 -1.39 -2.86
CA VAL A 22 4.03 -0.10 -3.49
C VAL A 22 4.23 0.96 -2.42
N SER A 23 5.00 1.98 -2.76
CA SER A 23 5.26 3.10 -1.86
C SER A 23 4.11 4.10 -1.97
N VAL A 24 3.53 4.44 -0.83
CA VAL A 24 2.49 5.45 -0.76
C VAL A 24 3.17 6.82 -0.90
N PRO A 25 2.73 7.68 -1.82
CA PRO A 25 3.29 9.02 -1.97
C PRO A 25 3.21 9.81 -0.67
N ALA A 26 4.11 10.79 -0.51
CA ALA A 26 4.16 11.63 0.68
C ALA A 26 2.81 12.28 0.99
N ASP A 27 2.10 12.82 -0.02
CA ASP A 27 0.79 13.45 0.15
C ASP A 27 -0.22 12.55 0.87
N VAL A 28 -0.33 11.29 0.42
CA VAL A 28 -1.26 10.32 1.00
C VAL A 28 -0.72 9.79 2.34
N SER A 29 0.60 9.72 2.49
CA SER A 29 1.24 9.29 3.73
C SER A 29 1.05 10.32 4.87
N ASP A 30 1.09 11.61 4.55
CA ASP A 30 0.77 12.71 5.47
C ASP A 30 -0.69 12.62 5.92
N GLU A 31 -1.63 12.46 4.98
CA GLU A 31 -3.04 12.26 5.32
C GLU A 31 -3.25 11.02 6.21
N LEU A 32 -2.53 9.93 5.94
CA LEU A 32 -2.56 8.72 6.77
C LEU A 32 -1.95 8.94 8.16
N ALA A 33 -0.91 9.77 8.26
CA ALA A 33 -0.26 10.11 9.54
C ALA A 33 -1.13 11.04 10.41
N ASP A 34 -1.99 11.84 9.78
CA ASP A 34 -2.96 12.71 10.48
C ASP A 34 -4.14 11.92 11.07
N LEU A 35 -4.38 10.69 10.59
CA LEU A 35 -5.44 9.84 11.14
C LEU A 35 -5.12 9.42 12.59
N PRO A 36 -6.12 9.39 13.48
CA PRO A 36 -5.93 8.90 14.84
C PRO A 36 -5.61 7.40 14.83
N LEU A 37 -4.32 7.08 14.86
CA LEU A 37 -3.85 5.70 14.91
C LEU A 37 -4.33 5.03 16.20
N PRO A 38 -4.97 3.84 16.14
CA PRO A 38 -5.31 3.11 17.35
C PRO A 38 -4.01 2.80 18.12
N PRO A 39 -4.00 2.88 19.46
CA PRO A 39 -2.80 2.68 20.29
C PRO A 39 -2.25 1.24 20.29
N ARG A 40 -2.68 0.38 19.35
CA ARG A 40 -2.33 -1.04 19.28
C ARG A 40 -1.60 -1.36 17.98
N GLY A 41 -0.27 -1.39 18.05
CA GLY A 41 0.61 -2.14 17.14
C GLY A 41 1.24 -1.32 16.01
N PHE A 42 2.56 -1.13 16.08
CA PHE A 42 3.50 -0.76 15.00
C PHE A 42 3.14 0.42 14.05
N GLY A 43 2.05 1.17 14.27
CA GLY A 43 1.59 2.23 13.38
C GLY A 43 0.89 1.73 12.11
N SER A 44 0.40 0.48 12.08
CA SER A 44 -0.27 -0.05 10.88
C SER A 44 -1.72 0.42 10.77
N ILE A 45 -2.13 0.88 9.58
CA ILE A 45 -3.49 1.36 9.31
C ILE A 45 -4.22 0.34 8.45
N ARG A 46 -5.44 -0.05 8.82
CA ARG A 46 -6.27 -0.90 7.96
C ARG A 46 -6.87 -0.08 6.84
N VAL A 47 -6.63 -0.56 5.64
CA VAL A 47 -7.08 0.09 4.42
C VAL A 47 -7.71 -0.94 3.48
N LYS A 48 -8.68 -0.48 2.73
CA LYS A 48 -9.23 -1.17 1.58
C LYS A 48 -8.53 -0.61 0.35
N VAL A 49 -7.91 -1.49 -0.42
CA VAL A 49 -7.21 -1.14 -1.63
C VAL A 49 -7.97 -1.65 -2.83
N THR A 50 -8.04 -0.81 -3.85
CA THR A 50 -8.57 -1.15 -5.16
C THR A 50 -7.50 -0.86 -6.21
N VAL A 51 -7.17 -1.87 -7.01
CA VAL A 51 -6.28 -1.75 -8.16
C VAL A 51 -7.02 -2.31 -9.36
N GLY A 52 -7.24 -1.47 -10.37
CA GLY A 52 -8.06 -1.80 -11.53
C GLY A 52 -9.43 -2.37 -11.12
N SER A 53 -9.65 -3.66 -11.39
CA SER A 53 -10.90 -4.36 -11.03
C SER A 53 -10.88 -5.08 -9.68
N THR A 54 -9.71 -5.16 -9.05
CA THR A 54 -9.49 -5.99 -7.87
C THR A 54 -9.49 -5.14 -6.60
N THR A 55 -10.42 -5.44 -5.70
CA THR A 55 -10.53 -4.77 -4.39
C THR A 55 -10.26 -5.76 -3.26
N TRP A 56 -9.39 -5.41 -2.32
CA TRP A 56 -9.12 -6.24 -1.14
C TRP A 56 -8.84 -5.39 0.09
N ARG A 57 -8.95 -5.99 1.27
CA ARG A 57 -8.61 -5.35 2.55
C ARG A 57 -7.20 -5.77 2.97
N THR A 58 -6.40 -4.81 3.40
CA THR A 58 -5.04 -5.03 3.86
C THR A 58 -4.64 -3.94 4.86
N SER A 59 -3.38 -3.93 5.27
CA SER A 59 -2.85 -2.89 6.14
C SER A 59 -1.62 -2.28 5.49
N VAL A 60 -1.51 -0.96 5.59
CA VAL A 60 -0.27 -0.24 5.26
C VAL A 60 0.60 -0.17 6.51
N PHE A 61 1.91 -0.21 6.31
CA PHE A 61 2.90 -0.19 7.37
C PHE A 61 3.83 0.99 7.16
N PRO A 62 4.20 1.73 8.23
CA PRO A 62 5.25 2.73 8.12
C PRO A 62 6.57 2.05 7.78
N SER A 63 7.33 2.64 6.86
CA SER A 63 8.65 2.17 6.45
C SER A 63 9.66 3.30 6.58
N ASP A 64 10.63 3.13 7.48
CA ASP A 64 11.75 4.06 7.63
C ASP A 64 12.64 4.13 6.37
N ARG A 65 12.62 3.07 5.54
CA ARG A 65 13.42 3.00 4.31
C ARG A 65 12.85 3.80 3.15
N GLU A 66 11.53 3.85 3.04
CA GLU A 66 10.81 4.49 1.93
C GLU A 66 10.26 5.88 2.32
N SER A 67 10.60 6.39 3.52
CA SER A 67 10.10 7.67 4.05
C SER A 67 8.60 7.85 3.83
N GLY A 68 7.81 6.93 4.38
CA GLY A 68 6.35 6.94 4.23
C GLY A 68 5.71 5.60 4.59
N TYR A 69 4.52 5.37 4.06
CA TYR A 69 3.83 4.08 4.21
C TYR A 69 4.10 3.17 3.01
N VAL A 70 4.22 1.87 3.27
CA VAL A 70 4.33 0.84 2.23
C VAL A 70 3.09 -0.05 2.24
N LEU A 71 2.63 -0.38 1.04
CA LEU A 71 1.50 -1.24 0.81
C LEU A 71 1.97 -2.60 0.27
N PRO A 72 1.73 -3.72 0.98
CA PRO A 72 2.02 -5.04 0.46
C PRO A 72 1.07 -5.42 -0.69
N MET A 73 1.65 -5.81 -1.81
CA MET A 73 0.96 -6.26 -3.02
C MET A 73 1.02 -7.79 -3.13
N LYS A 74 -0.15 -8.43 -3.02
CA LYS A 74 -0.27 -9.89 -3.16
C LYS A 74 0.00 -10.32 -4.60
N LYS A 75 0.67 -11.47 -4.76
CA LYS A 75 0.89 -12.11 -6.07
C LYS A 75 -0.42 -12.31 -6.85
N SER A 76 -1.50 -12.70 -6.19
CA SER A 76 -2.81 -12.91 -6.83
C SER A 76 -3.38 -11.65 -7.47
N VAL A 77 -3.22 -10.47 -6.84
CA VAL A 77 -3.64 -9.18 -7.39
C VAL A 77 -2.79 -8.84 -8.61
N ARG A 78 -1.46 -8.98 -8.48
CA ARG A 78 -0.52 -8.70 -9.57
C ARG A 78 -0.78 -9.55 -10.80
N THR A 79 -1.03 -10.85 -10.62
CA THR A 79 -1.35 -11.75 -11.73
C THR A 79 -2.70 -11.44 -12.35
N ARG A 80 -3.68 -10.99 -11.55
CA ARG A 80 -5.03 -10.68 -12.05
C ARG A 80 -5.12 -9.36 -12.81
N GLU A 81 -4.40 -8.35 -12.35
CA GLU A 81 -4.36 -7.02 -12.98
C GLU A 81 -3.11 -6.84 -13.88
N SER A 82 -2.35 -7.92 -14.13
CA SER A 82 -1.13 -7.92 -14.97
C SER A 82 -0.10 -6.83 -14.60
N LEU A 83 0.13 -6.63 -13.29
CA LEU A 83 0.98 -5.54 -12.79
C LEU A 83 2.47 -5.84 -12.95
N THR A 84 3.18 -4.92 -13.60
CA THR A 84 4.62 -4.95 -13.85
C THR A 84 5.35 -3.90 -13.00
N PRO A 85 6.63 -4.15 -12.62
CA PRO A 85 7.44 -3.15 -11.93
C PRO A 85 7.75 -1.89 -12.76
N ASP A 86 7.76 -2.03 -14.08
CA ASP A 86 8.12 -0.97 -15.02
C ASP A 86 7.03 0.10 -15.18
N GLU A 87 5.79 -0.23 -14.78
CA GLU A 87 4.63 0.65 -14.95
C GLU A 87 4.09 1.09 -13.58
N PRO A 88 3.76 2.38 -13.39
CA PRO A 88 3.14 2.84 -12.17
C PRO A 88 1.75 2.21 -12.01
N VAL A 89 1.50 1.61 -10.85
CA VAL A 89 0.23 0.97 -10.54
C VAL A 89 -0.74 2.01 -10.00
N ALA A 90 -1.91 2.14 -10.63
CA ALA A 90 -3.00 2.95 -10.11
C ALA A 90 -3.64 2.27 -8.90
N VAL A 91 -3.41 2.83 -7.72
CA VAL A 91 -3.90 2.33 -6.44
C VAL A 91 -4.90 3.31 -5.87
N THR A 92 -6.09 2.82 -5.54
CA THR A 92 -7.05 3.55 -4.72
C THR A 92 -7.06 2.97 -3.32
N LEU A 93 -6.76 3.79 -2.33
CA LEU A 93 -6.72 3.44 -0.92
C LEU A 93 -7.93 4.09 -0.21
N GLU A 94 -8.58 3.33 0.67
CA GLU A 94 -9.72 3.78 1.48
C GLU A 94 -9.52 3.31 2.92
N THR A 95 -9.44 4.22 3.89
CA THR A 95 -9.26 3.86 5.31
C THR A 95 -10.55 3.28 5.89
N LEU A 96 -10.43 2.17 6.63
CA LEU A 96 -11.59 1.42 7.14
C LEU A 96 -11.88 1.68 8.63
N ASP A 97 -10.93 2.23 9.38
CA ASP A 97 -11.10 2.58 10.79
C ASP A 97 -11.54 4.06 10.89
N HIS A 98 -12.72 4.27 11.47
CA HIS A 98 -13.30 5.56 11.89
C HIS A 98 -13.96 5.36 13.26
#